data_AF-A0A8J7J7D3-F1
#
_entry.id   AF-A0A8J7J7D3-F1
#
_cell.length_a   1.000
_cell.length_b   1.000
_cell.length_c   1.000
_cell.angle_alpha   90.00
_cell.angle_beta   90.00
_cell.angle_gamma   90.00
#
_symmetry.space_group_name_H-M   'P 1'
#
loop_
_entity.id
_entity.type
_entity.pdbx_description
1 polymer ?
#
loop_
_entity_poly.entity_id
_entity_poly.type
_entity_poly.pdbx_seq_one_letter_code
_entity_poly.pdbx_strand_id
1 'polypeptide(L)'
;MPWQGTTKQHKDLWQALDQVLRAHGFPAQRLAAMINDDKRALETIRQVADKARSVIDDGTLKRWHDGGPDSLLNARAHKKQAIYEFFERTAQPRTDLFRPDEGLPPGLASFAAQYSVQFARPLAKDLSDLDGNYRIFRPAWSIPALRKERVLVSRLKISTSGGFTSFTEEQDYTDPDSTDLKVKQSDDGGVLYVGGNIVLLGFTRETQGCKMYTAWSVNPIPGDGEPVRRLRGAMMGIAGAGPHDSYPFTAIRTEDAFESIETAIIRPPHRMLSPDILGDLGMEGL
;
A
#
# COMPACT_ATOMS: atom_id res chain seq x y z
N MET A 1 16.55 12.12 10.21
CA MET A 1 17.13 13.25 11.00
C MET A 1 18.48 13.58 10.40
N PRO A 2 18.94 14.85 10.31
CA PRO A 2 20.21 15.15 9.68
C PRO A 2 21.36 14.43 10.41
N TRP A 3 22.31 13.90 9.64
CA TRP A 3 23.51 13.25 10.21
C TRP A 3 24.32 14.27 11.00
N GLN A 4 24.61 13.96 12.27
CA GLN A 4 25.40 14.80 13.18
C GLN A 4 26.66 14.09 13.68
N GLY A 5 26.86 12.83 13.32
CA GLY A 5 28.03 12.04 13.76
C GLY A 5 28.02 11.72 15.26
N THR A 6 26.86 11.66 15.89
CA THR A 6 26.75 11.30 17.31
C THR A 6 27.06 9.82 17.55
N THR A 7 27.50 9.46 18.76
CA THR A 7 27.73 8.06 19.16
C THR A 7 26.49 7.19 18.93
N LYS A 8 25.30 7.75 19.17
CA LYS A 8 24.03 7.08 18.88
C LYS A 8 23.87 6.78 17.38
N GLN A 9 24.06 7.78 16.52
CA GLN A 9 23.95 7.60 15.07
C GLN A 9 25.00 6.61 14.51
N HIS A 10 26.21 6.57 15.07
CA HIS A 10 27.20 5.55 14.72
C HIS A 10 26.71 4.15 15.09
N LYS A 11 26.17 3.97 16.30
CA LYS A 11 25.61 2.69 16.73
C LYS A 11 24.44 2.26 15.84
N ASP A 12 23.50 3.16 15.57
CA ASP A 12 22.32 2.88 14.75
C ASP A 12 22.73 2.53 13.31
N LEU A 13 23.72 3.22 12.74
CA LEU A 13 24.30 2.91 11.42
C LEU A 13 24.93 1.52 11.37
N TRP A 14 25.72 1.16 12.39
CA TRP A 14 26.32 -0.17 12.46
C TRP A 14 25.27 -1.27 12.59
N GLN A 15 24.24 -1.05 13.41
CA GLN A 15 23.13 -2.00 13.57
C GLN A 15 22.37 -2.19 12.25
N ALA A 16 22.12 -1.12 11.50
CA ALA A 16 21.52 -1.22 10.17
C ALA A 16 22.39 -2.03 9.20
N LEU A 17 23.72 -1.82 9.21
CA LEU A 17 24.65 -2.63 8.41
C LEU A 17 24.62 -4.11 8.82
N ASP A 18 24.61 -4.42 10.12
CA ASP A 18 24.55 -5.80 10.62
C ASP A 18 23.22 -6.48 10.26
N GLN A 19 22.09 -5.77 10.38
CA GLN A 19 20.79 -6.28 9.93
C GLN A 19 20.82 -6.67 8.46
N VAL A 20 21.36 -5.81 7.59
CA VAL A 20 21.37 -6.06 6.16
C VAL A 20 22.35 -7.16 5.78
N LEU A 21 23.62 -7.03 6.19
CA LEU A 21 24.68 -7.93 5.74
C LEU A 21 24.60 -9.31 6.40
N ARG A 22 24.23 -9.35 7.68
CA ARG A 22 24.20 -10.59 8.47
C ARG A 22 22.80 -11.16 8.58
N ALA A 23 21.85 -10.41 9.14
CA ALA A 23 20.52 -10.95 9.44
C ALA A 23 19.69 -11.23 8.19
N HIS A 24 19.75 -10.34 7.19
CA HIS A 24 19.08 -10.51 5.90
C HIS A 24 19.94 -11.22 4.85
N GLY A 25 21.20 -11.51 5.16
CA GLY A 25 22.15 -12.15 4.22
C GLY A 25 22.37 -11.38 2.92
N PHE A 26 22.19 -10.05 2.94
CA PHE A 26 22.30 -9.22 1.75
C PHE A 26 23.77 -9.10 1.33
N PRO A 27 24.13 -9.39 0.06
CA PRO A 27 25.52 -9.27 -0.36
C PRO A 27 26.01 -7.81 -0.28
N ALA A 28 27.17 -7.58 0.34
CA ALA A 28 27.76 -6.24 0.46
C ALA A 28 27.96 -5.55 -0.91
N GLN A 29 28.27 -6.34 -1.95
CA GLN A 29 28.38 -5.86 -3.34
C GLN A 29 27.06 -5.30 -3.86
N ARG A 30 25.95 -5.99 -3.58
CA ARG A 30 24.61 -5.54 -3.97
C ARG A 30 24.22 -4.30 -3.19
N LEU A 31 24.48 -4.26 -1.88
CA LEU A 31 24.22 -3.08 -1.05
C LEU A 31 25.03 -1.86 -1.54
N ALA A 32 26.31 -2.04 -1.84
CA ALA A 32 27.17 -1.00 -2.41
C ALA A 32 26.60 -0.49 -3.74
N ALA A 33 26.22 -1.38 -4.67
CA ALA A 33 25.61 -1.00 -5.94
C ALA A 33 24.34 -0.16 -5.71
N MET A 34 23.45 -0.60 -4.83
CA MET A 34 22.21 0.13 -4.53
C MET A 34 22.45 1.52 -3.94
N ILE A 35 23.42 1.67 -3.03
CA ILE A 35 23.76 2.99 -2.48
C ILE A 35 24.36 3.89 -3.57
N ASN A 36 25.15 3.35 -4.48
CA ASN A 36 25.74 4.12 -5.57
C ASN A 36 24.73 4.42 -6.71
N ASP A 37 23.66 3.64 -6.84
CA ASP A 37 22.56 3.93 -7.77
C ASP A 37 21.58 4.99 -7.22
N ASP A 38 21.61 5.24 -5.90
CA ASP A 38 20.84 6.30 -5.27
C ASP A 38 21.45 7.68 -5.59
N LYS A 39 20.74 8.44 -6.44
CA LYS A 39 21.14 9.79 -6.86
C LYS A 39 21.39 10.74 -5.68
N ARG A 40 20.62 10.61 -4.59
CA ARG A 40 20.70 11.48 -3.41
C ARG A 40 21.90 11.10 -2.55
N ALA A 41 22.14 9.81 -2.35
CA ALA A 41 23.35 9.35 -1.68
C ALA A 41 24.60 9.82 -2.44
N LEU A 42 24.59 9.76 -3.77
CA LEU A 42 25.66 10.33 -4.61
C LEU A 42 25.78 11.85 -4.46
N GLU A 43 24.69 12.59 -4.37
CA GLU A 43 24.72 14.05 -4.14
C GLU A 43 25.36 14.39 -2.79
N THR A 44 24.97 13.70 -1.71
CA THR A 44 25.58 13.84 -0.38
C THR A 44 27.09 13.61 -0.43
N ILE A 45 27.55 12.62 -1.19
CA ILE A 45 28.97 12.35 -1.34
C ILE A 45 29.66 13.42 -2.20
N ARG A 46 29.04 13.85 -3.30
CA ARG A 46 29.58 14.83 -4.27
C ARG A 46 29.72 16.24 -3.70
N GLN A 47 28.91 16.61 -2.70
CA GLN A 47 29.02 17.91 -2.03
C GLN A 47 30.34 18.05 -1.25
N VAL A 48 31.01 16.95 -0.90
CA VAL A 48 32.16 16.94 0.01
C VAL A 48 33.44 16.36 -0.62
N ALA A 49 33.33 15.54 -1.68
CA ALA A 49 34.47 14.82 -2.26
C ALA A 49 34.72 15.15 -3.75
N ASP A 50 35.99 15.03 -4.17
CA ASP A 50 36.38 15.07 -5.58
C ASP A 50 35.62 13.99 -6.37
N LYS A 51 34.90 14.44 -7.41
CA LYS A 51 33.87 13.70 -8.17
C LYS A 51 34.26 12.31 -8.69
N ALA A 52 35.56 12.00 -8.79
CA ALA A 52 36.08 10.78 -9.39
C ALA A 52 36.43 9.64 -8.41
N ARG A 53 36.49 9.88 -7.08
CA ARG A 53 37.06 8.90 -6.11
C ARG A 53 36.13 8.46 -4.98
N SER A 54 34.86 8.84 -5.02
CA SER A 54 33.96 8.74 -3.87
C SER A 54 32.83 7.74 -4.05
N VAL A 55 33.14 6.53 -4.52
CA VAL A 55 32.18 5.42 -4.56
C VAL A 55 32.20 4.69 -3.22
N ILE A 56 31.06 4.15 -2.79
CA ILE A 56 30.99 3.22 -1.67
C ILE A 56 31.25 1.81 -2.24
N ASP A 57 32.43 1.27 -1.95
CA ASP A 57 32.79 -0.10 -2.35
C ASP A 57 32.35 -1.13 -1.28
N ASP A 58 32.20 -2.39 -1.70
CA ASP A 58 31.79 -3.49 -0.82
C ASP A 58 32.82 -3.77 0.28
N GLY A 59 34.11 -3.58 -0.01
CA GLY A 59 35.20 -3.67 0.96
C GLY A 59 35.09 -2.63 2.10
N THR A 60 34.55 -1.46 1.84
CA THR A 60 34.29 -0.41 2.83
C THR A 60 33.15 -0.85 3.75
N LEU A 61 32.06 -1.37 3.18
CA LEU A 61 30.92 -1.86 3.96
C LEU A 61 31.31 -3.05 4.84
N LYS A 62 32.07 -4.02 4.29
CA LYS A 62 32.59 -5.16 5.05
C LYS A 62 33.51 -4.72 6.20
N ARG A 63 34.48 -3.84 5.94
CA ARG A 63 35.39 -3.33 6.99
C ARG A 63 34.64 -2.64 8.13
N TRP A 64 33.58 -1.90 7.82
CA TRP A 64 32.77 -1.22 8.83
C TRP A 64 31.89 -2.20 9.62
N HIS A 65 31.40 -3.24 8.97
CA HIS A 65 30.62 -4.29 9.62
C HIS A 65 31.51 -5.15 10.54
N ASP A 66 32.59 -5.71 9.99
CA ASP A 66 33.53 -6.62 10.69
C ASP A 66 34.27 -5.92 11.83
N GLY A 67 34.60 -4.63 11.67
CA GLY A 67 35.30 -3.84 12.67
C GLY A 67 34.44 -3.38 13.85
N GLY A 68 33.15 -3.72 13.87
CA GLY A 68 32.22 -3.34 14.93
C GLY A 68 31.86 -1.84 14.95
N PRO A 69 31.07 -1.40 15.95
CA PRO A 69 30.60 -0.01 16.06
C PRO A 69 31.73 1.04 16.08
N ASP A 70 32.88 0.69 16.67
CA ASP A 70 34.02 1.60 16.82
C ASP A 70 34.72 1.91 15.50
N SER A 71 34.62 1.01 14.50
CA SER A 71 35.15 1.23 13.16
C SER A 71 34.52 2.45 12.47
N LEU A 72 33.28 2.80 12.84
CA LEU A 72 32.57 3.95 12.31
C LEU A 72 33.04 5.28 12.91
N LEU A 73 33.67 5.28 14.09
CA LEU A 73 34.15 6.52 14.71
C LEU A 73 35.17 7.23 13.81
N ASN A 74 36.10 6.45 13.23
CA ASN A 74 37.19 6.96 12.39
C ASN A 74 36.89 6.95 10.88
N ALA A 75 35.70 6.49 10.50
CA ALA A 75 35.28 6.46 9.10
C ALA A 75 34.98 7.86 8.54
N ARG A 76 35.12 8.03 7.22
CA ARG A 76 34.85 9.30 6.53
C ARG A 76 33.40 9.74 6.74
N ALA A 77 33.20 10.95 7.27
CA ALA A 77 31.90 11.47 7.65
C ALA A 77 30.86 11.46 6.51
N HIS A 78 31.22 11.91 5.31
CA HIS A 78 30.30 11.96 4.16
C HIS A 78 29.83 10.57 3.71
N LYS A 79 30.67 9.53 3.80
CA LYS A 79 30.26 8.16 3.48
C LYS A 79 29.28 7.63 4.51
N LYS A 80 29.50 7.93 5.80
CA LYS A 80 28.58 7.55 6.88
C LYS A 80 27.21 8.21 6.69
N GLN A 81 27.22 9.51 6.42
CA GLN A 81 26.00 10.27 6.15
C GLN A 81 25.23 9.67 4.96
N ALA A 82 25.88 9.43 3.83
CA ALA A 82 25.23 8.88 2.64
C ALA A 82 24.59 7.51 2.91
N ILE A 83 25.27 6.63 3.65
CA ILE A 83 24.75 5.29 3.98
C ILE A 83 23.61 5.40 5.02
N TYR A 84 23.74 6.27 6.01
CA TYR A 84 22.71 6.49 7.02
C TYR A 84 21.42 7.04 6.39
N GLU A 85 21.52 8.08 5.58
CA GLU A 85 20.39 8.68 4.86
C GLU A 85 19.78 7.70 3.85
N PHE A 86 20.60 6.87 3.20
CA PHE A 86 20.12 5.77 2.35
C PHE A 86 19.24 4.81 3.16
N PHE A 87 19.68 4.37 4.34
CA PHE A 87 18.89 3.48 5.20
C PHE A 87 17.66 4.14 5.82
N GLU A 88 17.69 5.45 6.09
CA GLU A 88 16.49 6.18 6.54
C GLU A 88 15.38 6.16 5.47
N ARG A 89 15.70 6.03 4.19
CA ARG A 89 14.74 6.22 3.08
C ARG A 89 14.46 4.97 2.25
N THR A 90 15.30 3.95 2.37
CA THR A 90 15.23 2.77 1.51
C THR A 90 14.40 1.68 2.15
N ALA A 91 13.28 1.34 1.52
CA ALA A 91 12.40 0.25 1.97
C ALA A 91 12.98 -1.15 1.72
N GLN A 92 13.98 -1.28 0.83
CA GLN A 92 14.67 -2.55 0.58
C GLN A 92 16.16 -2.32 0.29
N PRO A 93 17.09 -2.86 1.09
CA PRO A 93 16.83 -3.66 2.28
C PRO A 93 16.29 -2.79 3.43
N ARG A 94 15.18 -3.23 4.05
CA ARG A 94 14.56 -2.54 5.18
C ARG A 94 15.45 -2.69 6.42
N THR A 95 15.60 -1.62 7.19
CA THR A 95 16.28 -1.62 8.49
C THR A 95 15.46 -0.84 9.51
N ASP A 96 15.83 -0.90 10.78
CA ASP A 96 15.18 -0.10 11.83
C ASP A 96 15.41 1.41 11.67
N LEU A 97 16.39 1.80 10.84
CA LEU A 97 16.60 3.19 10.45
C LEU A 97 15.53 3.70 9.49
N PHE A 98 14.81 2.83 8.78
CA PHE A 98 13.81 3.27 7.81
C PHE A 98 12.77 4.19 8.47
N ARG A 99 12.71 5.43 8.00
CA ARG A 99 11.78 6.49 8.38
C ARG A 99 10.93 6.82 7.16
N PRO A 100 9.77 6.16 6.99
CA PRO A 100 8.85 6.50 5.89
C PRO A 100 8.29 7.93 6.00
N ASP A 101 8.50 8.61 7.14
CA ASP A 101 7.88 9.86 7.53
C ASP A 101 8.32 11.10 6.73
N GLU A 102 9.40 11.04 5.92
CA GLU A 102 9.81 12.21 5.10
C GLU A 102 8.78 12.59 4.02
N GLY A 103 7.76 11.76 3.78
CA GLY A 103 6.64 12.06 2.87
C GLY A 103 5.42 12.71 3.53
N LEU A 104 5.31 12.73 4.87
CA LEU A 104 4.14 13.27 5.56
C LEU A 104 4.33 14.75 5.91
N PRO A 105 3.30 15.60 5.76
CA PRO A 105 3.34 16.95 6.31
C PRO A 105 3.69 16.92 7.82
N PRO A 106 4.60 17.79 8.32
CA PRO A 106 5.07 17.72 9.71
C PRO A 106 3.95 17.75 10.76
N GLY A 107 2.89 18.51 10.50
CA GLY A 107 1.70 18.55 11.36
C GLY A 107 0.95 17.23 11.39
N LEU A 108 0.84 16.54 10.25
CA LEU A 108 0.20 15.23 10.16
C LEU A 108 1.03 14.16 10.86
N ALA A 109 2.37 14.17 10.70
CA ALA A 109 3.25 13.26 11.41
C ALA A 109 3.15 13.45 12.94
N SER A 110 3.13 14.71 13.40
CA SER A 110 2.97 15.04 14.82
C SER A 110 1.61 14.59 15.37
N PHE A 111 0.54 14.82 14.60
CA PHE A 111 -0.80 14.36 14.94
C PHE A 111 -0.87 12.83 15.01
N ALA A 112 -0.33 12.12 14.02
CA ALA A 112 -0.29 10.67 14.00
C ALA A 112 0.48 10.09 15.19
N ALA A 113 1.61 10.70 15.57
CA ALA A 113 2.36 10.31 16.75
C ALA A 113 1.56 10.52 18.05
N GLN A 114 0.93 11.70 18.21
CA GLN A 114 0.12 12.05 19.38
C GLN A 114 -1.07 11.10 19.57
N TYR A 115 -1.72 10.70 18.48
CA TYR A 115 -2.91 9.85 18.50
C TYR A 115 -2.65 8.41 18.05
N SER A 116 -1.40 7.95 18.15
CA SER A 116 -0.94 6.65 17.65
C SER A 116 -1.75 5.47 18.19
N VAL A 117 -2.13 5.49 19.46
CA VAL A 117 -2.98 4.46 20.08
C VAL A 117 -4.37 4.43 19.44
N GLN A 118 -4.97 5.59 19.18
CA GLN A 118 -6.29 5.70 18.56
C GLN A 118 -6.24 5.26 17.10
N PHE A 119 -5.18 5.60 16.36
CA PHE A 119 -4.96 5.13 14.99
C PHE A 119 -4.71 3.62 14.91
N ALA A 120 -4.01 3.05 15.89
CA ALA A 120 -3.72 1.63 15.92
C ALA A 120 -4.96 0.77 16.20
N ARG A 121 -5.96 1.26 16.95
CA ARG A 121 -7.13 0.46 17.37
C ARG A 121 -7.91 -0.15 16.19
N PRO A 122 -8.32 0.60 15.15
CA PRO A 122 -8.98 0.02 14.00
C PRO A 122 -8.13 -0.97 13.19
N LEU A 123 -6.80 -0.88 13.33
CA LEU A 123 -5.82 -1.71 12.65
C LEU A 123 -5.37 -2.92 13.49
N ALA A 124 -5.79 -2.99 14.76
CA ALA A 124 -5.29 -3.99 15.69
C ALA A 124 -5.91 -5.37 15.50
N LYS A 125 -7.07 -5.46 14.84
CA LYS A 125 -7.70 -6.75 14.56
C LYS A 125 -6.93 -7.44 13.43
N ASP A 126 -6.60 -8.72 13.61
CA ASP A 126 -6.12 -9.55 12.52
C ASP A 126 -7.24 -9.75 11.50
N LEU A 127 -6.99 -9.29 10.27
CA LEU A 127 -7.91 -9.37 9.15
C LEU A 127 -7.36 -10.26 8.02
N SER A 128 -6.38 -11.11 8.31
CA SER A 128 -5.79 -12.04 7.33
C SER A 128 -6.80 -13.02 6.71
N ASP A 129 -7.94 -13.29 7.37
CA ASP A 129 -9.05 -14.04 6.77
C ASP A 129 -9.67 -13.35 5.54
N LEU A 130 -9.45 -12.04 5.37
CA LEU A 130 -9.85 -11.31 4.17
C LEU A 130 -8.88 -11.52 3.00
N ASP A 131 -7.69 -12.06 3.23
CA ASP A 131 -6.67 -12.16 2.19
C ASP A 131 -7.17 -12.97 0.99
N GLY A 132 -6.98 -12.43 -0.21
CA GLY A 132 -7.40 -13.07 -1.45
C GLY A 132 -7.91 -12.08 -2.50
N ASN A 133 -8.40 -12.64 -3.60
CA ASN A 133 -8.93 -11.89 -4.72
C ASN A 133 -10.46 -11.94 -4.71
N TYR A 134 -11.08 -10.83 -5.12
CA TYR A 134 -12.52 -10.66 -5.12
C TYR A 134 -12.97 -9.99 -6.43
N ARG A 135 -14.16 -10.38 -6.88
CA ARG A 135 -14.97 -9.60 -7.82
C ARG A 135 -15.86 -8.65 -7.04
N ILE A 136 -15.75 -7.36 -7.27
CA ILE A 136 -16.68 -6.37 -6.73
C ILE A 136 -17.76 -6.11 -7.78
N PHE A 137 -19.01 -6.17 -7.36
CA PHE A 137 -20.19 -5.80 -8.13
C PHE A 137 -20.83 -4.57 -7.50
N ARG A 138 -21.21 -3.59 -8.32
CA ARG A 138 -21.93 -2.38 -7.89
C ARG A 138 -22.71 -1.78 -9.06
N PRO A 139 -23.74 -0.96 -8.82
CA PRO A 139 -24.39 -0.18 -9.88
C PRO A 139 -23.39 0.63 -10.71
N ALA A 140 -23.52 0.60 -12.03
CA ALA A 140 -22.71 1.43 -12.91
C ALA A 140 -23.16 2.90 -12.82
N TRP A 141 -22.20 3.80 -12.62
CA TRP A 141 -22.43 5.23 -12.32
C TRP A 141 -22.38 6.14 -13.56
N SER A 142 -21.82 5.66 -14.66
CA SER A 142 -21.52 6.42 -15.88
C SER A 142 -22.74 7.03 -16.57
N ILE A 143 -23.91 6.40 -16.47
CA ILE A 143 -25.19 6.88 -17.00
C ILE A 143 -26.23 6.76 -15.88
N PRO A 144 -26.54 7.85 -15.16
CA PRO A 144 -27.40 7.82 -13.98
C PRO A 144 -28.79 7.23 -14.22
N ALA A 145 -29.37 7.46 -15.40
CA ALA A 145 -30.68 6.92 -15.78
C ALA A 145 -30.72 5.38 -15.81
N LEU A 146 -29.59 4.75 -16.12
CA LEU A 146 -29.46 3.29 -16.27
C LEU A 146 -28.81 2.62 -15.05
N ARG A 147 -28.69 3.33 -13.92
CA ARG A 147 -27.99 2.83 -12.72
C ARG A 147 -28.58 1.53 -12.16
N LYS A 148 -29.88 1.29 -12.39
CA LYS A 148 -30.57 0.08 -11.94
C LYS A 148 -30.55 -1.05 -12.96
N GLU A 149 -29.96 -0.87 -14.13
CA GLU A 149 -29.96 -1.87 -15.21
C GLU A 149 -28.55 -2.40 -15.51
N ARG A 150 -27.53 -1.78 -14.93
CA ARG A 150 -26.13 -2.00 -15.29
C ARG A 150 -25.28 -2.18 -14.05
N VAL A 151 -24.47 -3.23 -14.05
CA VAL A 151 -23.56 -3.58 -12.96
C VAL A 151 -22.13 -3.39 -13.44
N LEU A 152 -21.37 -2.57 -12.71
CA LEU A 152 -19.93 -2.45 -12.83
C LEU A 152 -19.27 -3.57 -12.03
N VAL A 153 -18.40 -4.32 -12.70
CA VAL A 153 -17.51 -5.32 -12.13
C VAL A 153 -16.09 -4.75 -12.07
N SER A 154 -15.47 -4.80 -10.89
CA SER A 154 -14.05 -4.55 -10.71
C SER A 154 -13.36 -5.67 -9.95
N ARG A 155 -12.02 -5.67 -9.98
CA ARG A 155 -11.22 -6.64 -9.23
C ARG A 155 -10.63 -6.00 -7.99
N LEU A 156 -10.60 -6.76 -6.90
CA LEU A 156 -10.07 -6.35 -5.61
C LEU A 156 -9.13 -7.44 -5.10
N LYS A 157 -7.95 -7.03 -4.63
CA LYS A 157 -7.02 -7.88 -3.89
C LYS A 157 -6.86 -7.33 -2.50
N ILE A 158 -7.06 -8.16 -1.49
CA ILE A 158 -6.76 -7.86 -0.10
C ILE A 158 -5.55 -8.69 0.32
N SER A 159 -4.61 -8.08 1.04
CA SER A 159 -3.41 -8.75 1.53
C SER A 159 -2.98 -8.21 2.88
N THR A 160 -2.61 -9.10 3.78
CA THR A 160 -2.09 -8.75 5.10
C THR A 160 -0.59 -9.01 5.15
N SER A 161 0.17 -7.98 5.54
CA SER A 161 1.63 -8.09 5.67
C SER A 161 2.12 -7.21 6.82
N GLY A 162 2.97 -7.77 7.68
CA GLY A 162 3.54 -7.04 8.82
C GLY A 162 2.49 -6.48 9.80
N GLY A 163 1.34 -7.16 9.96
CA GLY A 163 0.25 -6.71 10.82
C GLY A 163 -0.62 -5.59 10.25
N PHE A 164 -0.47 -5.28 8.96
CA PHE A 164 -1.30 -4.30 8.24
C PHE A 164 -2.01 -4.96 7.07
N THR A 165 -3.33 -4.80 6.99
CA THR A 165 -4.13 -5.27 5.87
C THR A 165 -4.33 -4.12 4.90
N SER A 166 -3.85 -4.32 3.67
CA SER A 166 -4.01 -3.39 2.55
C SER A 166 -4.92 -3.99 1.48
N PHE A 167 -5.40 -3.14 0.58
CA PHE A 167 -6.07 -3.59 -0.62
C PHE A 167 -5.60 -2.82 -1.86
N THR A 168 -5.80 -3.46 -3.01
CA THR A 168 -5.72 -2.84 -4.33
C THR A 168 -7.00 -3.15 -5.09
N GLU A 169 -7.68 -2.14 -5.62
CA GLU A 169 -8.78 -2.29 -6.58
C GLU A 169 -8.32 -1.86 -7.97
N GLU A 170 -8.74 -2.57 -9.02
CA GLU A 170 -8.52 -2.15 -10.39
C GLU A 170 -9.79 -2.20 -11.24
N GLN A 171 -9.86 -1.23 -12.16
CA GLN A 171 -10.90 -1.10 -13.17
C GLN A 171 -10.23 -0.84 -14.52
N ASP A 172 -10.49 -1.69 -15.51
CA ASP A 172 -10.06 -1.47 -16.89
C ASP A 172 -11.19 -1.87 -17.84
N TYR A 173 -12.01 -0.90 -18.27
CA TYR A 173 -13.15 -1.16 -19.14
C TYR A 173 -13.52 0.05 -20.01
N THR A 174 -14.27 -0.23 -21.07
CA THR A 174 -15.01 0.79 -21.84
C THR A 174 -16.49 0.61 -21.57
N ASP A 175 -17.22 1.69 -21.27
CA ASP A 175 -18.66 1.59 -21.07
C ASP A 175 -19.35 1.26 -22.42
N PRO A 176 -20.10 0.15 -22.53
CA PRO A 176 -20.77 -0.23 -23.77
C PRO A 176 -21.82 0.79 -24.24
N ASP A 177 -22.40 1.58 -23.33
CA ASP A 177 -23.42 2.60 -23.62
C ASP A 177 -22.82 4.02 -23.68
N SER A 178 -21.51 4.15 -23.47
CA SER A 178 -20.77 5.40 -23.56
C SER A 178 -19.35 5.08 -24.04
N THR A 179 -19.22 4.71 -25.31
CA THR A 179 -17.99 4.14 -25.88
C THR A 179 -16.77 5.07 -25.81
N ASP A 180 -16.99 6.37 -25.63
CA ASP A 180 -15.94 7.36 -25.42
C ASP A 180 -15.41 7.37 -23.97
N LEU A 181 -16.16 6.80 -23.03
CA LEU A 181 -15.77 6.66 -21.64
C LEU A 181 -14.94 5.39 -21.45
N LYS A 182 -13.61 5.59 -21.41
CA LYS A 182 -12.63 4.57 -21.05
C LYS A 182 -12.19 4.79 -19.62
N VAL A 183 -12.29 3.74 -18.80
CA VAL A 183 -11.87 3.75 -17.41
C VAL A 183 -10.67 2.85 -17.27
N LYS A 184 -9.55 3.41 -16.83
CA LYS A 184 -8.38 2.69 -16.36
C LYS A 184 -7.93 3.31 -15.06
N GLN A 185 -8.27 2.69 -13.94
CA GLN A 185 -8.06 3.23 -12.60
C GLN A 185 -7.59 2.15 -11.64
N SER A 186 -6.69 2.54 -10.75
CA SER A 186 -6.20 1.71 -9.66
C SER A 186 -6.27 2.48 -8.35
N ASP A 187 -6.80 1.85 -7.30
CA ASP A 187 -6.86 2.42 -5.96
C ASP A 187 -6.10 1.51 -5.00
N ASP A 188 -5.24 2.10 -4.17
CA ASP A 188 -4.63 1.40 -3.04
C ASP A 188 -5.09 1.97 -1.73
N GLY A 189 -5.21 1.13 -0.73
CA GLY A 189 -5.67 1.58 0.57
C GLY A 189 -5.42 0.63 1.72
N GLY A 190 -5.85 1.09 2.89
CA GLY A 190 -5.87 0.31 4.12
C GLY A 190 -7.25 -0.30 4.36
N VAL A 191 -7.25 -1.42 5.07
CA VAL A 191 -8.45 -2.09 5.58
C VAL A 191 -8.51 -1.92 7.10
N LEU A 192 -9.64 -1.47 7.61
CA LEU A 192 -9.86 -1.13 9.02
C LEU A 192 -11.04 -1.92 9.57
N TYR A 193 -10.98 -2.32 10.84
CA TYR A 193 -12.13 -2.84 11.58
C TYR A 193 -12.71 -1.76 12.49
N VAL A 194 -13.91 -1.27 12.16
CA VAL A 194 -14.54 -0.15 12.88
C VAL A 194 -15.98 -0.50 13.25
N GLY A 195 -16.26 -0.57 14.56
CA GLY A 195 -17.62 -0.74 15.07
C GLY A 195 -18.34 -1.98 14.54
N GLY A 196 -17.61 -3.08 14.31
CA GLY A 196 -18.18 -4.30 13.72
C GLY A 196 -18.08 -4.40 12.19
N ASN A 197 -17.70 -3.32 11.51
CA ASN A 197 -17.66 -3.23 10.05
C ASN A 197 -16.23 -3.35 9.53
N ILE A 198 -16.10 -3.79 8.27
CA ILE A 198 -14.85 -3.72 7.52
C ILE A 198 -14.89 -2.48 6.64
N VAL A 199 -13.94 -1.57 6.85
CA VAL A 199 -13.84 -0.30 6.12
C VAL A 199 -12.60 -0.34 5.24
N LEU A 200 -12.76 -0.12 3.94
CA LEU A 200 -11.65 0.02 3.00
C LEU A 200 -11.56 1.48 2.62
N LEU A 201 -10.42 2.12 2.88
CA LEU A 201 -10.15 3.50 2.48
C LEU A 201 -9.00 3.51 1.47
N GLY A 202 -9.32 3.81 0.22
CA GLY A 202 -8.38 3.83 -0.89
C GLY A 202 -8.19 5.22 -1.48
N PHE A 203 -7.00 5.43 -2.03
CA PHE A 203 -6.63 6.60 -2.80
C PHE A 203 -6.32 6.17 -4.24
N THR A 204 -6.88 6.90 -5.19
CA THR A 204 -6.67 6.63 -6.61
C THR A 204 -5.24 6.99 -6.99
N ARG A 205 -4.54 6.12 -7.72
CA ARG A 205 -3.15 6.36 -8.15
C ARG A 205 -3.06 7.43 -9.23
N GLU A 206 -4.03 7.45 -10.14
CA GLU A 206 -3.98 8.28 -11.34
C GLU A 206 -4.49 9.71 -11.11
N THR A 207 -5.33 9.93 -10.10
CA THR A 207 -6.00 11.21 -9.85
C THR A 207 -6.15 11.48 -8.35
N GLN A 208 -6.53 12.69 -7.95
CA GLN A 208 -6.88 13.02 -6.57
C GLN A 208 -8.28 12.48 -6.22
N GLY A 209 -8.44 11.16 -6.29
CA GLY A 209 -9.65 10.43 -5.96
C GLY A 209 -9.50 9.64 -4.67
N CYS A 210 -10.62 9.42 -4.00
CA CYS A 210 -10.68 8.53 -2.84
C CYS A 210 -11.91 7.63 -2.96
N LYS A 211 -11.80 6.38 -2.54
CA LYS A 211 -12.92 5.45 -2.42
C LYS A 211 -13.01 4.95 -1.00
N MET A 212 -14.21 4.96 -0.47
CA MET A 212 -14.52 4.39 0.84
C MET A 212 -15.55 3.29 0.68
N TYR A 213 -15.21 2.09 1.12
CA TYR A 213 -16.15 0.98 1.28
C TYR A 213 -16.43 0.78 2.75
N THR A 214 -17.69 0.49 3.10
CA THR A 214 -18.09 0.04 4.43
C THR A 214 -18.90 -1.24 4.26
N ALA A 215 -18.30 -2.38 4.57
CA ALA A 215 -18.97 -3.67 4.63
C ALA A 215 -19.50 -3.95 6.03
N TRP A 216 -20.83 -3.98 6.17
CA TRP A 216 -21.52 -4.35 7.40
C TRP A 216 -21.95 -5.82 7.45
N SER A 217 -21.85 -6.52 6.32
CA SER A 217 -22.12 -7.96 6.23
C SER A 217 -20.90 -8.65 5.64
N VAL A 218 -20.29 -9.53 6.43
CA VAL A 218 -19.06 -10.26 6.11
C VAL A 218 -19.31 -11.73 6.42
N ASN A 219 -19.06 -12.61 5.45
CA ASN A 219 -19.32 -14.04 5.60
C ASN A 219 -18.20 -14.89 4.99
N PRO A 220 -17.56 -15.80 5.75
CA PRO A 220 -17.64 -15.93 7.22
C PRO A 220 -17.17 -14.68 7.97
N ILE A 221 -17.39 -14.61 9.29
CA ILE A 221 -16.91 -13.47 10.08
C ILE A 221 -15.39 -13.63 10.30
N PRO A 222 -14.57 -12.58 10.13
CA PRO A 222 -13.13 -12.68 10.37
C PRO A 222 -12.84 -13.08 11.83
N GLY A 223 -12.04 -14.12 12.00
CA GLY A 223 -11.73 -14.79 13.27
C GLY A 223 -12.29 -16.22 13.37
N ASP A 224 -13.16 -16.64 12.45
CA ASP A 224 -13.79 -17.97 12.46
C ASP A 224 -12.87 -19.08 11.88
N GLY A 225 -11.65 -18.73 11.46
CA GLY A 225 -10.67 -19.68 10.90
C GLY A 225 -10.95 -20.11 9.46
N GLU A 226 -11.97 -19.52 8.83
CA GLU A 226 -12.26 -19.67 7.41
C GLU A 226 -12.05 -18.37 6.64
N PRO A 227 -11.52 -18.44 5.41
CA PRO A 227 -11.40 -17.25 4.58
C PRO A 227 -12.76 -16.63 4.26
N VAL A 228 -12.85 -15.31 4.34
CA VAL A 228 -14.04 -14.54 3.99
C VAL A 228 -14.41 -14.77 2.53
N ARG A 229 -15.66 -15.13 2.25
CA ARG A 229 -16.12 -15.43 0.89
C ARG A 229 -16.94 -14.29 0.29
N ARG A 230 -17.58 -13.49 1.14
CA ARG A 230 -18.47 -12.40 0.71
C ARG A 230 -18.39 -11.20 1.62
N LEU A 231 -18.35 -10.02 1.02
CA LEU A 231 -18.52 -8.72 1.67
C LEU A 231 -19.73 -8.04 1.04
N ARG A 232 -20.61 -7.46 1.85
CA ARG A 232 -21.73 -6.63 1.37
C ARG A 232 -21.76 -5.34 2.16
N GLY A 233 -21.98 -4.24 1.45
CA GLY A 233 -21.95 -2.92 2.04
C GLY A 233 -22.32 -1.79 1.10
N ALA A 234 -21.82 -0.61 1.43
CA ALA A 234 -21.91 0.59 0.59
C ALA A 234 -20.51 1.10 0.24
N MET A 235 -20.40 1.67 -0.95
CA MET A 235 -19.22 2.31 -1.48
C MET A 235 -19.54 3.76 -1.82
N MET A 236 -18.62 4.66 -1.50
CA MET A 236 -18.66 6.06 -1.90
C MET A 236 -17.36 6.39 -2.65
N GLY A 237 -17.50 6.94 -3.85
CA GLY A 237 -16.41 7.52 -4.62
C GLY A 237 -16.36 9.03 -4.43
N ILE A 238 -15.24 9.55 -3.95
CA ILE A 238 -14.97 10.96 -3.73
C ILE A 238 -14.02 11.44 -4.83
N ALA A 239 -14.57 12.16 -5.80
CA ALA A 239 -13.80 12.75 -6.90
C ALA A 239 -14.48 14.03 -7.40
N GLY A 240 -13.70 15.08 -7.63
CA GLY A 240 -14.19 16.37 -8.15
C GLY A 240 -15.00 17.19 -7.14
N ALA A 241 -15.77 18.16 -7.65
CA ALA A 241 -16.64 19.04 -6.85
C ALA A 241 -18.11 18.66 -7.09
N GLY A 242 -18.78 18.10 -6.10
CA GLY A 242 -20.19 17.72 -6.20
C GLY A 242 -20.66 16.78 -5.08
N PRO A 243 -21.95 16.40 -5.05
CA PRO A 243 -22.45 15.39 -4.14
C PRO A 243 -21.84 14.02 -4.45
N HIS A 244 -21.50 13.27 -3.41
CA HIS A 244 -20.93 11.91 -3.51
C HIS A 244 -21.93 10.89 -2.97
N ASP A 245 -22.77 10.36 -3.86
CA ASP A 245 -23.74 9.34 -3.48
C ASP A 245 -23.05 8.03 -3.08
N SER A 246 -23.63 7.34 -2.10
CA SER A 246 -23.24 5.97 -1.76
C SER A 246 -23.99 4.96 -2.62
N TYR A 247 -23.30 3.93 -3.08
CA TYR A 247 -23.86 2.82 -3.88
C TYR A 247 -23.72 1.50 -3.13
N PRO A 248 -24.71 0.60 -3.19
CA PRO A 248 -24.54 -0.74 -2.68
C PRO A 248 -23.42 -1.45 -3.45
N PHE A 249 -22.66 -2.29 -2.75
CA PHE A 249 -21.72 -3.20 -3.38
C PHE A 249 -21.80 -4.59 -2.74
N THR A 250 -21.42 -5.59 -3.52
CA THR A 250 -21.08 -6.92 -3.02
C THR A 250 -19.73 -7.34 -3.60
N ALA A 251 -18.83 -7.86 -2.77
CA ALA A 251 -17.58 -8.46 -3.20
C ALA A 251 -17.62 -9.96 -2.95
N ILE A 252 -17.27 -10.75 -3.97
CA ILE A 252 -17.29 -12.22 -3.92
C ILE A 252 -15.87 -12.73 -4.13
N ARG A 253 -15.36 -13.52 -3.19
CA ARG A 253 -14.03 -14.14 -3.28
C ARG A 253 -13.96 -15.08 -4.47
N THR A 254 -12.81 -15.13 -5.11
CA THR A 254 -12.55 -15.97 -6.28
C THR A 254 -11.18 -16.60 -6.21
N GLU A 255 -11.04 -17.77 -6.85
CA GLU A 255 -9.77 -18.48 -7.01
C GLU A 255 -8.96 -17.97 -8.21
N ASP A 256 -9.62 -17.28 -9.16
CA ASP A 256 -8.97 -16.60 -10.28
C ASP A 256 -7.77 -15.75 -9.84
N ALA A 257 -6.72 -15.77 -10.66
CA ALA A 257 -5.61 -14.84 -10.53
C ALA A 257 -6.13 -13.40 -10.68
N PHE A 258 -5.52 -12.46 -9.96
CA PHE A 258 -6.00 -11.09 -9.87
C PHE A 258 -6.11 -10.44 -11.27
N GLU A 259 -5.10 -10.66 -12.11
CA GLU A 259 -4.99 -10.13 -13.46
C GLU A 259 -6.00 -10.76 -14.44
N SER A 260 -6.53 -11.95 -14.13
CA SER A 260 -7.53 -12.63 -14.96
C SER A 260 -8.97 -12.30 -14.59
N ILE A 261 -9.21 -11.58 -13.48
CA ILE A 261 -10.56 -11.17 -13.10
C ILE A 261 -11.09 -10.13 -14.09
N GLU A 262 -12.20 -10.46 -14.74
CA GLU A 262 -12.90 -9.60 -15.70
C GLU A 262 -13.37 -8.30 -15.02
N THR A 263 -13.05 -7.16 -15.65
CA THR A 263 -13.57 -5.84 -15.30
C THR A 263 -14.43 -5.32 -16.45
N ALA A 264 -15.68 -4.98 -16.18
CA ALA A 264 -16.65 -4.63 -17.23
C ALA A 264 -17.89 -3.93 -16.66
N ILE A 265 -18.68 -3.32 -17.53
CA ILE A 265 -20.09 -3.01 -17.26
C ILE A 265 -20.94 -4.06 -17.96
N ILE A 266 -21.80 -4.73 -17.21
CA ILE A 266 -22.66 -5.83 -17.66
C ILE A 266 -24.13 -5.56 -17.31
N ARG A 267 -25.06 -6.20 -18.02
CA ARG A 267 -26.51 -6.09 -17.79
C ARG A 267 -27.10 -7.45 -17.43
N PRO A 268 -28.10 -7.53 -16.53
CA PRO A 268 -28.90 -8.74 -16.37
C PRO A 268 -29.65 -9.08 -17.68
N PRO A 269 -29.79 -10.37 -18.05
CA PRO A 269 -29.12 -11.52 -17.44
C PRO A 269 -27.65 -11.63 -17.89
N HIS A 270 -26.73 -11.89 -16.96
CA HIS A 270 -25.33 -12.17 -17.26
C HIS A 270 -24.82 -13.32 -16.39
N ARG A 271 -23.91 -14.16 -16.92
CA ARG A 271 -23.38 -15.34 -16.23
C ARG A 271 -22.74 -15.06 -14.86
N MET A 272 -22.30 -13.82 -14.63
CA MET A 272 -21.66 -13.38 -13.38
C MET A 272 -22.65 -12.80 -12.36
N LEU A 273 -23.91 -12.57 -12.75
CA LEU A 273 -24.92 -11.95 -11.91
C LEU A 273 -25.90 -13.02 -11.44
N SER A 274 -25.63 -13.59 -10.26
CA SER A 274 -26.59 -14.44 -9.58
C SER A 274 -27.75 -13.61 -9.01
N PRO A 275 -28.92 -14.23 -8.75
CA PRO A 275 -30.03 -13.55 -8.06
C PRO A 275 -29.60 -12.90 -6.75
N ASP A 276 -28.74 -13.56 -5.97
CA ASP A 276 -28.24 -13.02 -4.69
C ASP A 276 -27.38 -11.76 -4.88
N ILE A 277 -26.61 -11.67 -5.97
CA ILE A 277 -25.86 -10.45 -6.28
C ILE A 277 -26.83 -9.33 -6.64
N LEU A 278 -27.84 -9.60 -7.48
CA LEU A 278 -28.85 -8.60 -7.85
C LEU A 278 -29.66 -8.13 -6.63
N GLY A 279 -30.00 -9.04 -5.72
CA GLY A 279 -30.66 -8.72 -4.44
C GLY A 279 -29.81 -7.82 -3.55
N ASP A 280 -28.52 -8.12 -3.42
CA ASP A 280 -27.60 -7.27 -2.66
C ASP A 280 -27.46 -5.85 -3.23
N LEU A 281 -27.55 -5.72 -4.55
CA LEU A 281 -27.49 -4.44 -5.26
C LEU A 281 -28.83 -3.69 -5.31
N GLY A 282 -29.92 -4.28 -4.80
CA GLY A 282 -31.26 -3.68 -4.85
C GLY A 282 -31.82 -3.61 -6.28
N MET A 283 -31.47 -4.59 -7.12
CA MET A 283 -31.86 -4.72 -8.53
C MET A 283 -32.81 -5.92 -8.75
N GLU A 284 -33.60 -6.27 -7.72
CA GLU A 284 -34.57 -7.36 -7.79
C GLU A 284 -35.70 -7.04 -8.79
N GLY A 285 -36.10 -8.02 -9.60
CA GLY A 285 -37.21 -7.90 -10.55
C GLY A 285 -36.84 -7.52 -11.99
N LEU A 286 -35.55 -7.57 -12.34
CA LEU A 286 -35.02 -7.48 -13.71
C LEU A 286 -34.68 -8.85 -14.29
#